data_AF-A0A2T7TLH9-F1
#
_entry.id   AF-A0A2T7TLH9-F1
#
_cell.length_a   1.000
_cell.length_b   1.000
_cell.length_c   1.000
_cell.angle_alpha   90.00
_cell.angle_beta   90.00
_cell.angle_gamma   90.00
#
_symmetry.space_group_name_H-M   'P 1'
#
loop_
_entity.id
_entity.type
_entity.pdbx_description
1 polymer ?
#
loop_
_entity_poly.entity_id
_entity_poly.type
_entity_poly.pdbx_seq_one_letter_code
_entity_poly.pdbx_strand_id
1 'polypeptide(L)'
;MRGQVGNNWVPMAGVSALFLGGAVASLIAGENTGAVAAYFVVATLILILLAAPWLVRNPPAINANSGTYLILAVVLELAALLGGSIEALRGLGGWIVLGAGLVTYGLLERGRVMVTAGAFAALAGVAAVVGQQTWLTLTLQLLTAAIFALAAGRLRHLLFSERRASDGTTDSRSPVFR
;
A
#
# COMPACT_ATOMS: atom_id res chain seq x y z
N MET A 1 -21.01 -4.38 8.06
CA MET A 1 -19.61 -4.83 7.90
C MET A 1 -18.78 -4.00 6.89
N ARG A 2 -19.26 -2.87 6.35
CA ARG A 2 -18.51 -2.07 5.35
C ARG A 2 -17.55 -1.02 5.96
N GLY A 3 -17.84 -0.51 7.16
CA GLY A 3 -17.00 0.49 7.85
C GLY A 3 -15.60 0.06 8.28
N GLN A 4 -15.35 -1.25 8.39
CA GLN A 4 -14.00 -1.78 8.67
C GLN A 4 -13.06 -1.74 7.46
N VAL A 5 -13.59 -1.73 6.23
CA VAL A 5 -12.76 -1.71 5.00
C VAL A 5 -12.22 -0.30 4.74
N GLY A 6 -12.97 0.74 5.11
CA GLY A 6 -12.54 2.13 5.02
C GLY A 6 -11.31 2.42 5.87
N ASN A 7 -11.10 1.67 6.96
CA ASN A 7 -9.97 1.76 7.87
C ASN A 7 -8.64 1.28 7.30
N ASN A 8 -8.50 1.06 5.99
CA ASN A 8 -7.20 0.69 5.42
C ASN A 8 -6.66 1.77 4.46
N TRP A 9 -7.23 2.97 4.52
CA TRP A 9 -6.80 4.11 3.71
C TRP A 9 -5.41 4.65 4.07
N VAL A 10 -4.98 4.56 5.34
CA VAL A 10 -3.67 5.06 5.80
C VAL A 10 -2.51 4.22 5.22
N PRO A 11 -2.52 2.87 5.31
CA PRO A 11 -1.54 2.05 4.61
C PRO A 11 -1.47 2.35 3.11
N MET A 12 -2.62 2.52 2.45
CA MET A 12 -2.66 2.84 1.01
C MET A 12 -2.06 4.20 0.69
N ALA A 13 -2.32 5.21 1.52
CA ALA A 13 -1.71 6.52 1.38
C ALA A 13 -0.18 6.45 1.61
N GLY A 14 0.26 5.64 2.58
CA GLY A 14 1.68 5.41 2.85
C GLY A 14 2.40 4.72 1.68
N VAL A 15 1.78 3.70 1.07
CA VAL A 15 2.30 3.06 -0.15
C VAL A 15 2.34 4.05 -1.32
N SER A 16 1.32 4.90 -1.48
CA SER A 16 1.33 5.96 -2.50
C SER A 16 2.51 6.92 -2.31
N ALA A 17 2.74 7.38 -1.07
CA ALA A 17 3.86 8.25 -0.74
C ALA A 17 5.22 7.59 -0.99
N LEU A 18 5.33 6.29 -0.69
CA LEU A 18 6.52 5.48 -0.96
C LEU A 18 6.83 5.43 -2.47
N PHE A 19 5.83 5.21 -3.32
CA PHE A 19 6.04 5.22 -4.78
C PHE A 19 6.33 6.61 -5.34
N LEU A 20 5.72 7.66 -4.77
CA LEU A 20 6.01 9.03 -5.15
C LEU A 20 7.46 9.39 -4.79
N GLY A 21 7.92 9.06 -3.59
CA GLY A 21 9.30 9.28 -3.18
C GLY A 21 10.27 8.38 -3.95
N GLY A 22 9.86 7.19 -4.38
CA GLY A 22 10.62 6.35 -5.31
C GLY A 22 10.86 7.06 -6.65
N ALA A 23 9.86 7.77 -7.17
CA ALA A 23 9.99 8.53 -8.42
C ALA A 23 11.00 9.67 -8.27
N VAL A 24 10.94 10.36 -7.14
CA VAL A 24 11.93 11.39 -6.79
C VAL A 24 13.33 10.79 -6.63
N ALA A 25 13.45 9.65 -5.93
CA ALA A 25 14.72 8.96 -5.77
C ALA A 25 15.30 8.52 -7.12
N SER A 26 14.47 8.04 -8.04
CA SER A 26 14.87 7.64 -9.39
C SER A 26 15.31 8.85 -10.25
N LEU A 27 14.68 10.02 -10.07
CA LEU A 27 15.13 11.26 -10.72
C LEU A 27 16.51 11.71 -10.22
N ILE A 28 16.74 11.62 -8.91
CA ILE A 28 17.99 12.06 -8.28
C ILE A 28 19.13 11.06 -8.55
N ALA A 29 18.85 9.77 -8.44
CA ALA A 29 19.85 8.70 -8.58
C ALA A 29 20.20 8.38 -10.03
N GLY A 30 19.33 8.73 -10.99
CA GLY A 30 19.53 8.43 -12.40
C GLY A 30 19.70 6.93 -12.66
N GLU A 31 20.85 6.53 -13.19
CA GLU A 31 21.15 5.13 -13.49
C GLU A 31 21.67 4.33 -12.27
N ASN A 32 21.88 4.98 -11.12
CA ASN A 32 22.30 4.31 -9.89
C ASN A 32 21.14 3.54 -9.26
N THR A 33 20.91 2.35 -9.81
CA THR A 33 19.84 1.43 -9.37
C THR A 33 20.01 0.94 -7.93
N GLY A 34 21.25 0.91 -7.42
CA GLY A 34 21.52 0.55 -6.02
C GLY A 34 20.98 1.58 -5.03
N ALA A 35 21.07 2.88 -5.36
CA ALA A 35 20.51 3.94 -4.52
C ALA A 35 18.97 3.89 -4.48
N VAL A 36 18.32 3.56 -5.61
CA VAL A 36 16.86 3.36 -5.67
C VAL A 36 16.45 2.14 -4.86
N ALA A 37 17.22 1.04 -4.91
CA ALA A 37 16.99 -0.14 -4.08
C ALA A 37 17.04 0.19 -2.59
N ALA A 38 18.08 0.91 -2.17
CA ALA A 38 18.26 1.34 -0.78
C ALA A 38 17.10 2.24 -0.32
N TYR A 39 16.62 3.14 -1.19
CA TYR A 39 15.43 3.93 -0.91
C TYR A 39 14.21 3.04 -0.64
N PHE A 40 13.91 2.07 -1.51
CA PHE A 40 12.74 1.21 -1.33
C PHE A 40 12.82 0.38 -0.05
N VAL A 41 14.01 -0.13 0.31
CA VAL A 41 14.22 -0.84 1.58
C VAL A 41 13.93 0.09 2.77
N VAL A 42 14.59 1.25 2.85
CA VAL A 42 14.44 2.16 3.98
C VAL A 42 13.01 2.71 4.07
N ALA A 43 12.41 3.09 2.95
CA ALA A 43 11.05 3.60 2.91
C ALA A 43 10.02 2.53 3.30
N THR A 44 10.24 1.27 2.92
CA THR A 44 9.35 0.14 3.30
C THR A 44 9.45 -0.13 4.80
N LEU A 45 10.65 -0.11 5.38
CA LEU A 45 10.84 -0.21 6.83
C LEU A 45 10.06 0.87 7.58
N ILE A 46 10.21 2.13 7.15
CA ILE A 46 9.49 3.26 7.75
C ILE A 46 7.98 3.06 7.61
N LEU A 47 7.51 2.64 6.43
CA LEU A 47 6.10 2.38 6.19
C LEU A 47 5.57 1.28 7.10
N ILE A 48 6.30 0.17 7.26
CA ILE A 48 5.92 -0.92 8.17
C ILE A 48 5.86 -0.43 9.62
N LEU A 49 6.87 0.30 10.07
CA LEU A 49 6.93 0.85 11.43
C LEU A 49 5.80 1.84 11.74
N LEU A 50 5.31 2.56 10.73
CA LEU A 50 4.18 3.47 10.88
C LEU A 50 2.83 2.77 10.73
N ALA A 51 2.72 1.86 9.76
CA ALA A 51 1.48 1.17 9.43
C ALA A 51 1.12 0.11 10.45
N ALA A 52 2.10 -0.66 10.97
CA ALA A 52 1.83 -1.75 11.90
C ALA A 52 1.19 -1.28 13.22
N PRO A 53 1.69 -0.25 13.93
CA PRO A 53 1.03 0.27 15.13
C PRO A 53 -0.36 0.83 14.84
N TRP A 54 -0.53 1.43 13.65
CA TRP A 54 -1.81 1.98 13.23
C TRP A 54 -2.85 0.89 12.97
N LEU A 55 -2.45 -0.19 12.31
CA LEU A 55 -3.28 -1.38 12.05
C LEU A 55 -3.69 -2.07 13.36
N VAL A 56 -2.77 -2.17 14.32
CA VAL A 56 -3.06 -2.73 15.64
C VAL A 56 -4.12 -1.90 16.38
N ARG A 57 -4.06 -0.57 16.25
CA ARG A 57 -5.04 0.35 16.86
C ARG A 57 -6.36 0.43 16.09
N ASN A 58 -6.35 0.14 14.79
CA ASN A 58 -7.50 0.22 13.88
C ASN A 58 -7.67 -1.12 13.16
N PRO A 59 -8.11 -2.18 13.88
CA PRO A 59 -8.06 -3.54 13.37
C PRO A 59 -8.86 -3.67 12.07
N PRO A 60 -8.25 -4.21 11.01
CA PRO A 60 -8.92 -4.42 9.73
C PRO A 60 -10.04 -5.46 9.82
N ALA A 61 -10.83 -5.57 8.74
CA ALA A 61 -11.94 -6.51 8.65
C ALA A 61 -11.47 -7.96 8.84
N ILE A 62 -11.75 -8.46 10.05
CA ILE A 62 -11.63 -9.80 10.61
C ILE A 62 -11.49 -10.91 9.56
N ASN A 63 -10.31 -11.53 9.51
CA ASN A 63 -10.07 -12.92 9.10
C ASN A 63 -8.68 -13.45 9.51
N ALA A 64 -7.70 -12.57 9.83
CA ALA A 64 -6.35 -12.97 10.20
C ALA A 64 -5.96 -12.49 11.60
N ASN A 65 -5.31 -13.34 12.41
CA ASN A 65 -4.73 -12.98 13.71
C ASN A 65 -3.64 -11.91 13.51
N SER A 66 -3.50 -10.95 14.44
CA SER A 66 -2.46 -9.89 14.45
C SER A 66 -1.04 -10.40 14.12
N GLY A 67 -0.72 -11.63 14.55
CA GLY A 67 0.55 -12.29 14.20
C GLY A 67 0.75 -12.50 12.69
N THR A 68 -0.31 -12.76 11.94
CA THR A 68 -0.27 -12.93 10.47
C THR A 68 0.17 -11.64 9.77
N TYR A 69 -0.28 -10.48 10.25
CA TYR A 69 0.10 -9.19 9.69
C TYR A 69 1.56 -8.85 10.01
N LEU A 70 2.04 -9.18 11.21
CA LEU A 70 3.45 -9.04 11.58
C LEU A 70 4.34 -9.97 10.73
N ILE A 71 3.95 -11.23 10.58
CA ILE A 71 4.68 -12.18 9.71
C ILE A 71 4.69 -11.65 8.28
N LEU A 72 3.56 -11.18 7.75
CA LEU A 72 3.50 -10.62 6.40
C LEU A 72 4.42 -9.41 6.24
N ALA A 73 4.45 -8.51 7.23
CA ALA A 73 5.35 -7.35 7.22
C ALA A 73 6.83 -7.77 7.24
N VAL A 74 7.20 -8.71 8.10
CA VAL A 74 8.58 -9.24 8.18
C VAL A 74 8.97 -9.97 6.89
N VAL A 75 8.08 -10.80 6.36
CA VAL A 75 8.30 -11.52 5.09
C VAL A 75 8.43 -10.53 3.93
N LEU A 76 7.62 -9.47 3.89
CA LEU A 76 7.71 -8.42 2.90
C LEU A 76 9.05 -7.69 2.95
N GLU A 77 9.51 -7.36 4.16
CA GLU A 77 10.78 -6.68 4.36
C GLU A 77 11.96 -7.55 3.93
N LEU A 78 12.00 -8.82 4.37
CA LEU A 78 13.03 -9.77 3.98
C LEU A 78 13.00 -10.03 2.47
N ALA A 79 11.83 -10.18 1.88
CA ALA A 79 11.67 -10.37 0.45
C ALA A 79 12.08 -9.11 -0.33
N ALA A 80 11.83 -7.90 0.18
CA ALA A 80 12.23 -6.66 -0.48
C ALA A 80 13.74 -6.47 -0.44
N LEU A 81 14.38 -6.79 0.69
CA LEU A 81 15.84 -6.86 0.82
C LEU A 81 16.45 -7.88 -0.15
N LEU A 82 15.91 -9.10 -0.18
CA LEU A 82 16.34 -10.15 -1.12
C LEU A 82 16.12 -9.71 -2.57
N GLY A 83 14.94 -9.19 -2.91
CA GLY A 83 14.60 -8.71 -4.24
C GLY A 83 15.46 -7.52 -4.70
N GLY A 84 15.80 -6.62 -3.79
CA GLY A 84 16.71 -5.50 -4.05
C GLY A 84 18.18 -5.94 -4.21
N SER A 85 18.58 -7.03 -3.54
CA SER A 85 19.94 -7.59 -3.61
C SER A 85 20.24 -8.39 -4.87
N ILE A 86 19.20 -8.84 -5.59
CA ILE A 86 19.36 -9.58 -6.84
C ILE A 86 19.73 -8.58 -7.94
N GLU A 87 20.97 -8.66 -8.42
CA GLU A 87 21.50 -7.78 -9.47
C GLU A 87 20.69 -7.87 -10.77
N ALA A 88 20.17 -9.05 -11.09
CA ALA A 88 19.26 -9.25 -12.22
C ALA A 88 17.93 -8.46 -12.12
N LEU A 89 17.53 -8.07 -10.90
CA LEU A 89 16.36 -7.23 -10.65
C LEU A 89 16.71 -5.75 -10.54
N ARG A 90 18.00 -5.38 -10.65
CA ARG A 90 18.50 -3.99 -10.70
C ARG A 90 17.91 -3.11 -9.59
N GLY A 91 17.79 -3.63 -8.38
CA GLY A 91 17.23 -2.86 -7.25
C GLY A 91 15.72 -2.64 -7.29
N LEU A 92 15.02 -3.07 -8.34
CA LEU A 92 13.58 -2.94 -8.51
C LEU A 92 12.79 -4.16 -7.99
N GLY A 93 13.47 -5.21 -7.53
CA GLY A 93 12.80 -6.39 -6.97
C GLY A 93 11.94 -6.07 -5.74
N GLY A 94 12.31 -5.05 -4.97
CA GLY A 94 11.48 -4.52 -3.88
C GLY A 94 10.10 -4.02 -4.33
N TRP A 95 10.00 -3.44 -5.53
CA TRP A 95 8.72 -2.99 -6.10
C TRP A 95 7.78 -4.18 -6.35
N ILE A 96 8.29 -5.24 -6.98
CA ILE A 96 7.52 -6.45 -7.28
C ILE A 96 7.04 -7.11 -5.98
N VAL A 97 7.94 -7.21 -5.00
CA VAL A 97 7.64 -7.78 -3.68
C VAL A 97 6.56 -6.98 -2.95
N LEU A 98 6.65 -5.64 -2.95
CA LEU A 98 5.63 -4.77 -2.39
C LEU A 98 4.25 -5.00 -3.04
N GLY A 99 4.21 -5.10 -4.37
CA GLY A 99 2.99 -5.42 -5.10
C GLY A 99 2.39 -6.77 -4.71
N ALA A 100 3.21 -7.81 -4.63
CA ALA A 100 2.79 -9.15 -4.20
C ALA A 100 2.29 -9.17 -2.73
N GLY A 101 2.95 -8.41 -1.85
CA GLY A 101 2.51 -8.21 -0.47
C GLY A 101 1.13 -7.60 -0.38
N LEU A 102 0.87 -6.56 -1.17
CA LEU A 102 -0.43 -5.88 -1.25
C LEU A 102 -1.54 -6.78 -1.80
N VAL A 103 -1.22 -7.64 -2.78
CA VAL A 103 -2.15 -8.67 -3.24
C VAL A 103 -2.50 -9.62 -2.10
N THR A 104 -1.48 -10.14 -1.41
CA THR A 104 -1.66 -11.09 -0.31
C THR A 104 -2.47 -10.47 0.82
N TYR A 105 -2.15 -9.23 1.20
CA TYR A 105 -2.90 -8.45 2.19
C TYR A 105 -4.35 -8.22 1.76
N GLY A 106 -4.57 -7.80 0.51
CA GLY A 106 -5.90 -7.59 -0.05
C GLY A 106 -6.74 -8.87 -0.10
N LEU A 107 -6.12 -10.03 -0.33
CA LEU A 107 -6.80 -11.33 -0.28
C LEU A 107 -7.23 -11.68 1.15
N LEU A 108 -6.37 -11.46 2.14
CA LEU A 108 -6.70 -11.68 3.56
C LEU A 108 -7.89 -10.83 4.00
N GLU A 109 -7.94 -9.57 3.54
CA GLU A 109 -9.02 -8.64 3.87
C GLU A 109 -10.24 -8.72 2.95
N ARG A 110 -10.21 -9.57 1.92
CA ARG A 110 -11.19 -9.56 0.81
C ARG A 110 -11.37 -8.19 0.15
N GLY A 111 -10.35 -7.34 0.23
CA GLY A 111 -10.31 -6.01 -0.35
C GLY A 111 -9.94 -6.07 -1.83
N ARG A 112 -10.91 -6.23 -2.72
CA ARG A 112 -10.70 -6.27 -4.18
C ARG A 112 -9.86 -5.08 -4.69
N VAL A 113 -10.03 -3.90 -4.10
CA VAL A 113 -9.30 -2.68 -4.46
C VAL A 113 -7.79 -2.85 -4.23
N MET A 114 -7.39 -3.44 -3.10
CA MET A 114 -5.98 -3.67 -2.77
C MET A 114 -5.37 -4.76 -3.61
N VAL A 115 -6.14 -5.82 -3.89
CA VAL A 115 -5.71 -6.89 -4.80
C VAL A 115 -5.40 -6.31 -6.19
N THR A 116 -6.30 -5.50 -6.74
CA THR A 116 -6.09 -4.91 -8.06
C THR A 116 -4.93 -3.92 -8.07
N ALA A 117 -4.78 -3.09 -7.03
CA ALA A 117 -3.70 -2.11 -6.95
C ALA A 117 -2.33 -2.79 -6.73
N GLY A 118 -2.26 -3.80 -5.88
CA GLY A 118 -1.05 -4.61 -5.66
C GLY A 118 -0.64 -5.39 -6.90
N ALA A 119 -1.61 -6.01 -7.60
CA ALA A 119 -1.34 -6.73 -8.85
C ALA A 119 -0.81 -5.78 -9.92
N PHE A 120 -1.42 -4.60 -10.04
CA PHE A 120 -0.92 -3.56 -10.93
C PHE A 120 0.52 -3.16 -10.59
N ALA A 121 0.80 -2.90 -9.31
CA ALA A 121 2.15 -2.53 -8.85
C ALA A 121 3.18 -3.62 -9.14
N ALA A 122 2.83 -4.90 -8.94
CA ALA A 122 3.72 -6.02 -9.27
C ALA A 122 4.03 -6.09 -10.77
N LEU A 123 3.00 -5.96 -11.61
CA LEU A 123 3.15 -5.94 -13.08
C LEU A 123 3.97 -4.73 -13.55
N ALA A 124 3.75 -3.55 -12.95
CA ALA A 124 4.52 -2.35 -13.24
C ALA A 124 6.01 -2.54 -12.85
N GLY A 125 6.29 -3.17 -11.71
CA GLY A 125 7.66 -3.53 -11.32
C GLY A 125 8.33 -4.47 -12.33
N VAL A 126 7.63 -5.51 -12.79
CA VAL A 126 8.14 -6.41 -13.82
C VAL A 126 8.39 -5.67 -15.13
N ALA A 127 7.45 -4.82 -15.57
CA ALA A 127 7.60 -4.03 -16.78
C ALA A 127 8.79 -3.06 -16.70
N ALA A 128 9.04 -2.45 -15.53
CA ALA A 128 10.19 -1.59 -15.30
C ALA A 128 11.52 -2.37 -15.38
N VAL A 129 11.58 -3.58 -14.82
CA VAL A 129 12.76 -4.46 -14.92
C VAL A 129 13.03 -4.85 -16.38
N VAL A 130 12.00 -5.25 -17.12
CA VAL A 130 12.14 -5.70 -18.52
C VAL A 130 12.43 -4.54 -19.47
N GLY A 131 11.80 -3.38 -19.27
CA GLY A 131 11.89 -2.25 -20.19
C GLY A 131 13.21 -1.48 -20.11
N GLN A 132 13.96 -1.59 -19.02
CA GLN A 132 15.32 -1.04 -18.84
C GLN A 132 15.49 0.46 -19.14
N GLN A 133 14.40 1.23 -19.19
CA GLN A 133 14.40 2.66 -19.48
C GLN A 133 14.04 3.45 -18.22
N THR A 134 14.91 4.39 -17.83
CA THR A 134 14.71 5.25 -16.65
C THR A 134 13.39 6.02 -16.70
N TRP A 135 13.02 6.54 -17.86
CA TRP A 135 11.76 7.27 -18.07
C TRP A 135 10.51 6.38 -17.93
N LEU A 136 10.60 5.13 -18.38
CA LEU A 136 9.53 4.15 -18.20
C LEU A 136 9.37 3.83 -16.71
N THR A 137 10.47 3.56 -16.01
CA THR A 137 10.48 3.33 -14.56
C THR A 137 9.87 4.50 -13.79
N LEU A 138 10.25 5.73 -14.11
CA LEU A 138 9.67 6.94 -13.51
C LEU A 138 8.16 7.06 -13.74
N THR A 139 7.73 6.85 -14.99
CA THR A 139 6.32 6.96 -15.37
C THR A 139 5.49 5.89 -14.65
N LEU A 140 6.00 4.66 -14.59
CA LEU A 140 5.34 3.56 -13.89
C LEU A 140 5.29 3.78 -12.37
N GLN A 141 6.30 4.40 -11.75
CA GLN A 141 6.27 4.74 -10.32
C GLN A 141 5.23 5.82 -10.04
N LEU A 142 5.18 6.89 -10.84
CA LEU A 142 4.17 7.94 -10.71
C LEU A 142 2.75 7.41 -10.92
N LEU A 143 2.56 6.56 -11.93
CA LEU A 143 1.26 5.96 -12.23
C LEU A 143 0.83 5.01 -11.10
N THR A 144 1.76 4.23 -10.56
CA THR A 144 1.53 3.38 -9.38
C THR A 144 1.13 4.23 -8.16
N ALA A 145 1.85 5.32 -7.90
CA ALA A 145 1.52 6.26 -6.84
C ALA A 145 0.11 6.86 -6.99
N ALA A 146 -0.26 7.26 -8.21
CA ALA A 146 -1.58 7.81 -8.52
C ALA A 146 -2.71 6.78 -8.28
N ILE A 147 -2.51 5.52 -8.69
CA ILE A 147 -3.49 4.44 -8.44
C ILE A 147 -3.69 4.23 -6.93
N PHE A 148 -2.60 4.18 -6.15
CA PHE A 148 -2.71 4.04 -4.70
C PHE A 148 -3.36 5.25 -4.03
N ALA A 149 -3.10 6.47 -4.51
CA ALA A 149 -3.76 7.68 -4.03
C ALA A 149 -5.27 7.65 -4.30
N LEU A 150 -5.68 7.22 -5.50
CA LEU A 150 -7.10 7.06 -5.85
C LEU A 150 -7.77 5.97 -5.01
N ALA A 151 -7.09 4.85 -4.78
CA ALA A 151 -7.57 3.78 -3.91
C ALA A 151 -7.76 4.28 -2.46
N ALA A 152 -6.79 5.01 -1.91
CA ALA A 152 -6.88 5.63 -0.59
C ALA A 152 -8.02 6.64 -0.51
N GLY A 153 -8.18 7.50 -1.53
CA GLY A 153 -9.28 8.46 -1.61
C GLY A 153 -10.65 7.79 -1.63
N ARG A 154 -10.79 6.70 -2.40
CA ARG A 154 -12.03 5.90 -2.44
C ARG A 154 -12.36 5.27 -1.08
N LEU A 155 -11.36 4.68 -0.41
CA LEU A 155 -11.54 4.08 0.92
C LEU A 155 -11.90 5.15 1.97
N ARG A 156 -11.25 6.32 1.92
CA ARG A 156 -11.56 7.46 2.79
C ARG A 156 -12.99 7.95 2.59
N HIS A 157 -13.45 8.09 1.35
CA HIS A 157 -14.82 8.53 1.07
C HIS A 157 -15.86 7.56 1.64
N LEU A 158 -15.64 6.25 1.49
CA LEU A 158 -16.51 5.22 2.07
C LEU A 158 -16.61 5.36 3.59
N LEU A 159 -15.48 5.55 4.28
CA LEU A 159 -15.45 5.74 5.74
C LEU A 159 -16.27 6.97 6.19
N PHE A 160 -16.12 8.11 5.51
CA PHE A 160 -16.86 9.34 5.85
C PHE A 160 -18.36 9.25 5.55
N SER A 161 -18.74 8.58 4.45
CA SER A 161 -20.15 8.39 4.10
C SER A 161 -20.91 7.57 5.15
N GLU A 162 -20.25 6.58 5.75
CA GLU A 162 -20.85 5.75 6.78
C GLU A 162 -20.98 6.48 8.12
N ARG A 163 -19.96 7.24 8.56
CA ARG A 163 -20.05 8.03 9.80
C ARG A 163 -21.23 8.99 9.79
N ARG A 164 -21.46 9.68 8.66
CA ARG A 164 -22.61 10.58 8.49
C ARG A 164 -23.95 9.84 8.55
N ALA A 165 -24.03 8.63 8.00
CA ALA A 165 -25.24 7.82 8.06
C ALA A 165 -25.56 7.36 9.50
N SER A 166 -24.54 6.97 10.28
CA SER A 166 -24.73 6.61 11.70
C SER A 166 -25.18 7.79 12.55
N ASP A 167 -24.60 8.98 12.38
CA ASP A 167 -24.97 10.18 13.16
C ASP A 167 -26.42 10.60 12.91
N GLY A 168 -26.88 10.56 11.66
CA GLY A 168 -28.26 10.89 11.29
C GLY A 168 -29.32 9.88 11.76
N THR A 169 -28.92 8.64 12.09
CA THR A 169 -29.87 7.63 12.59
C THR A 169 -30.16 7.83 14.09
N THR A 170 -29.18 8.33 14.85
CA THR A 170 -29.29 8.60 16.30
C THR A 170 -30.19 9.78 16.65
N ASP A 171 -30.34 10.76 15.74
CA ASP A 171 -31.15 11.98 15.97
C ASP A 171 -32.67 11.74 15.77
N SER A 172 -33.05 10.63 15.14
CA SER A 172 -34.46 10.27 14.87
C SER A 172 -35.19 9.56 16.02
N ARG A 173 -34.50 9.29 17.15
CA ARG A 173 -35.07 8.66 18.35
C ARG A 173 -35.20 9.65 19.51
N SER A 174 -35.84 10.78 19.29
CA SER A 174 -36.40 11.55 20.39
C SER A 174 -37.71 10.86 20.84
N PRO A 175 -37.87 10.50 22.14
CA PRO A 175 -39.14 10.00 22.63
C PRO A 175 -40.15 11.15 22.56
N VAL A 176 -41.11 11.04 21.66
CA VAL A 176 -42.34 11.82 21.73
C VAL A 176 -43.07 11.37 22.99
N PHE A 177 -42.77 12.02 24.12
CA PHE A 177 -43.59 11.94 25.31
C PHE A 177 -44.98 12.51 24.95
N ARG A 178 -45.97 11.61 24.92
CA ARG A 178 -47.39 11.92 25.02
C ARG A 178 -47.94 11.21 26.25
#